data_AF-A0A7K4AM42-F1
#
_entry.id   AF-A0A7K4AM42-F1
#
_cell.length_a   1.000
_cell.length_b   1.000
_cell.length_c   1.000
_cell.angle_alpha   90.00
_cell.angle_beta   90.00
_cell.angle_gamma   90.00
#
_symmetry.space_group_name_H-M   'P 1'
#
loop_
_entity.id
_entity.type
_entity.pdbx_description
1 polymer ?
#
loop_
_entity_poly.entity_id
_entity_poly.type
_entity_poly.pdbx_seq_one_letter_code
_entity_poly.pdbx_strand_id
1 'polypeptide(L)'
;MGQWNTRLLGITYRRTEGDQLSIELYGTLEDGRSIVARYVGFEPYFHILRPDVETIETLRKDPDVRRVEDIQLFHKGSLQPAAKVVVRFPWLVPDFRSRLRRNFEVLAADIPFHHRFIYDHDLGACVKIYGEETTGDYVTDLIVDVESKENAPHIETLESFNPDLKVLSFDIENSINNGNILTICYVIRENDSIRNGKPIYGTEQEIIDTFTKVIQDEDPDVITGYNIDNYDIPTLLDRAKASNAG
;
A
#
# COMPACT_ATOMS: atom_id res chain seq x y z
N MET A 1 -11.18 -11.60 20.06
CA MET A 1 -11.71 -10.87 18.90
C MET A 1 -12.11 -9.46 19.29
N GLY A 2 -11.41 -8.46 18.76
CA GLY A 2 -11.68 -7.05 18.94
C GLY A 2 -12.34 -6.43 17.71
N GLN A 3 -12.73 -5.16 17.84
CA GLN A 3 -13.22 -4.32 16.74
C GLN A 3 -12.59 -2.94 16.84
N TRP A 4 -12.22 -2.36 15.70
CA TRP A 4 -11.53 -1.08 15.64
C TRP A 4 -12.08 -0.21 14.51
N ASN A 5 -12.52 1.01 14.85
CA ASN A 5 -12.90 2.02 13.87
C ASN A 5 -11.62 2.68 13.36
N THR A 6 -11.35 2.54 12.06
CA THR A 6 -10.07 2.89 11.46
C THR A 6 -10.26 3.82 10.27
N ARG A 7 -9.50 4.90 10.24
CA ARG A 7 -9.28 5.72 9.05
C ARG A 7 -8.07 5.15 8.31
N LEU A 8 -8.31 4.56 7.14
CA LEU A 8 -7.23 4.04 6.30
C LEU A 8 -6.42 5.21 5.72
N LEU A 9 -5.09 5.10 5.83
CA LEU A 9 -4.12 6.03 5.26
C LEU A 9 -3.36 5.40 4.09
N GLY A 10 -3.10 4.10 4.17
CA GLY A 10 -2.36 3.38 3.15
C GLY A 10 -2.72 1.90 3.11
N ILE A 11 -2.50 1.28 1.96
CA ILE A 11 -2.59 -0.15 1.80
C ILE A 11 -1.37 -0.64 1.03
N THR A 12 -0.81 -1.76 1.48
CA THR A 12 0.26 -2.45 0.77
C THR A 12 0.03 -3.95 0.88
N TYR A 13 0.95 -4.73 0.34
CA TYR A 13 0.97 -6.17 0.51
C TYR A 13 2.41 -6.66 0.57
N ARG A 14 2.61 -7.78 1.24
CA ARG A 14 3.89 -8.48 1.24
C ARG A 14 3.70 -9.98 1.09
N ARG A 15 4.73 -10.64 0.57
CA ARG A 15 4.84 -12.10 0.62
C ARG A 15 5.32 -12.49 2.01
N THR A 16 4.58 -13.36 2.68
CA THR A 16 4.95 -13.91 3.97
C THR A 16 5.55 -15.31 3.81
N GLU A 17 5.94 -15.93 4.91
CA GLU A 17 6.38 -17.32 4.92
C GLU A 17 5.28 -18.24 4.32
N GLY A 18 5.72 -19.32 3.65
CA GLY A 18 4.80 -20.28 3.04
C GLY A 18 4.11 -19.81 1.74
N ASP A 19 4.66 -18.80 1.05
CA ASP A 19 4.13 -18.28 -0.22
C ASP A 19 2.73 -17.66 -0.15
N GLN A 20 2.34 -17.22 1.04
CA GLN A 20 1.11 -16.48 1.26
C GLN A 20 1.31 -14.98 0.97
N LEU A 21 0.20 -14.32 0.63
CA LEU A 21 0.13 -12.89 0.43
C LEU A 21 -0.66 -12.29 1.60
N SER A 22 -0.02 -11.39 2.33
CA SER A 22 -0.67 -10.58 3.36
C SER A 22 -0.97 -9.21 2.78
N ILE A 23 -2.24 -8.82 2.78
CA ILE A 23 -2.68 -7.43 2.61
C ILE A 23 -2.44 -6.70 3.93
N GLU A 24 -1.87 -5.51 3.88
CA GLU A 24 -1.59 -4.69 5.06
C GLU A 24 -2.28 -3.33 4.93
N LEU A 25 -3.24 -3.09 5.81
CA LEU A 25 -4.03 -1.87 5.90
C LEU A 25 -3.44 -1.01 7.01
N TYR A 26 -2.86 0.13 6.66
CA TYR A 26 -2.31 1.09 7.61
C TYR A 26 -3.31 2.22 7.82
N GLY A 27 -3.45 2.68 9.06
CA GLY A 27 -4.36 3.76 9.37
C GLY A 27 -4.24 4.25 10.81
N THR A 28 -5.19 5.11 11.16
CA THR A 28 -5.31 5.71 12.49
C THR A 28 -6.67 5.38 13.07
N LEU A 29 -6.71 5.05 14.35
CA LEU A 29 -7.95 4.80 15.08
C LEU A 29 -8.64 6.10 15.48
N GLU A 30 -9.91 6.01 15.89
CA GLU A 30 -10.66 7.14 16.46
C GLU A 30 -9.97 7.76 17.70
N ASP A 31 -9.19 6.96 18.43
CA ASP A 31 -8.44 7.41 19.62
C ASP A 31 -7.03 7.94 19.31
N GLY A 32 -6.66 8.04 18.03
CA GLY A 32 -5.38 8.59 17.56
C GLY A 32 -4.23 7.58 17.48
N ARG A 33 -4.42 6.34 17.95
CA ARG A 33 -3.37 5.31 17.82
C ARG A 33 -3.20 4.85 16.38
N SER A 34 -1.97 4.52 16.00
CA SER A 34 -1.67 3.94 14.70
C SER A 34 -1.97 2.43 14.67
N ILE A 35 -2.45 1.93 13.54
CA ILE A 35 -2.80 0.52 13.36
C ILE A 35 -2.25 -0.01 12.03
N VAL A 36 -1.75 -1.25 12.07
CA VAL A 36 -1.66 -2.13 10.89
C VAL A 36 -2.60 -3.31 11.04
N ALA A 37 -3.49 -3.50 10.07
CA ALA A 37 -4.38 -4.65 10.00
C ALA A 37 -4.00 -5.55 8.82
N ARG A 38 -3.74 -6.83 9.10
CA ARG A 38 -3.20 -7.82 8.17
C ARG A 38 -4.30 -8.80 7.77
N TYR A 39 -4.42 -9.09 6.47
CA TYR A 39 -5.37 -10.06 5.96
C TYR A 39 -4.70 -11.03 4.98
N VAL A 40 -4.86 -12.33 5.23
CA VAL A 40 -4.40 -13.41 4.34
C VAL A 40 -5.63 -14.14 3.79
N GLY A 41 -5.65 -14.34 2.47
CA GLY A 41 -6.77 -15.00 1.79
C GLY A 41 -7.21 -14.33 0.50
N PHE A 42 -6.66 -13.15 0.19
CA PHE A 42 -6.90 -12.49 -1.10
C PHE A 42 -5.97 -13.01 -2.19
N GLU A 43 -6.48 -13.19 -3.41
CA GLU A 43 -5.74 -13.82 -4.50
C GLU A 43 -5.76 -12.94 -5.77
N PRO A 44 -4.62 -12.79 -6.45
CA PRO A 44 -4.53 -11.96 -7.65
C PRO A 44 -5.21 -12.67 -8.83
N TYR A 45 -5.95 -11.91 -9.61
CA TYR A 45 -6.62 -12.43 -10.80
C TYR A 45 -6.77 -11.38 -11.89
N PHE A 46 -7.06 -11.86 -13.09
CA PHE A 46 -7.47 -11.04 -14.23
C PHE A 46 -8.51 -11.81 -15.06
N HIS A 47 -9.06 -11.17 -16.10
CA HIS A 47 -10.04 -11.80 -16.97
C HIS A 47 -9.57 -11.85 -18.42
N ILE A 48 -10.02 -12.87 -19.14
CA ILE A 48 -9.85 -12.99 -20.59
C ILE A 48 -11.23 -13.22 -21.24
N LEU A 49 -11.55 -12.45 -22.29
CA LEU A 49 -12.81 -12.60 -23.00
C LEU A 49 -12.73 -13.70 -24.06
N ARG A 50 -13.77 -14.53 -24.12
CA ARG A 50 -13.96 -15.61 -25.12
C ARG A 50 -12.69 -16.44 -25.38
N PRO A 51 -12.02 -16.97 -24.34
CA PRO A 51 -10.86 -17.85 -24.55
C PRO A 51 -11.28 -19.15 -25.25
N ASP A 52 -10.38 -19.70 -26.08
CA ASP A 52 -10.56 -21.04 -26.63
C ASP A 52 -10.23 -22.13 -25.59
N VAL A 53 -10.69 -23.36 -25.87
CA VAL A 53 -10.53 -24.52 -24.98
C VAL A 53 -9.07 -24.86 -24.74
N GLU A 54 -8.23 -24.77 -25.78
CA GLU A 54 -6.80 -25.08 -25.70
C GLU A 54 -6.06 -24.14 -24.75
N THR A 55 -6.38 -22.85 -24.81
CA THR A 55 -5.83 -21.82 -23.91
C THR A 55 -6.25 -22.07 -22.46
N ILE A 56 -7.51 -22.41 -22.23
CA ILE A 56 -8.01 -22.74 -20.88
C ILE A 56 -7.30 -23.97 -20.32
N GLU A 57 -7.14 -25.03 -21.10
CA GLU A 57 -6.42 -26.24 -20.68
C GLU A 57 -4.94 -25.96 -20.40
N THR A 58 -4.31 -25.09 -21.20
CA THR A 58 -2.93 -24.66 -20.99
C THR A 58 -2.79 -23.89 -19.68
N LEU A 59 -3.67 -22.91 -19.44
CA LEU A 59 -3.67 -22.13 -18.19
C LEU A 59 -3.93 -23.01 -16.97
N ARG A 60 -4.84 -23.99 -17.05
CA ARG A 60 -5.11 -24.93 -15.95
C ARG A 60 -3.91 -25.84 -15.60
N LYS A 61 -2.97 -26.04 -16.53
CA LYS A 61 -1.74 -26.84 -16.33
C LYS A 61 -0.54 -25.98 -15.93
N ASP A 62 -0.67 -24.66 -15.99
CA ASP A 62 0.41 -23.73 -15.68
C ASP A 62 0.65 -23.71 -14.16
N PRO A 63 1.89 -23.95 -13.68
CA PRO A 63 2.19 -24.00 -12.25
C PRO A 63 1.99 -22.66 -11.54
N ASP A 64 1.90 -21.55 -12.27
CA ASP A 64 1.68 -20.21 -11.75
C ASP A 64 0.21 -19.77 -11.75
N VAL A 65 -0.69 -20.63 -12.27
CA VAL A 65 -2.14 -20.44 -12.22
C VAL A 65 -2.73 -21.35 -11.14
N ARG A 66 -3.48 -20.76 -10.20
CA ARG A 66 -4.17 -21.51 -9.14
C ARG A 66 -5.46 -22.14 -9.65
N ARG A 67 -6.24 -21.38 -10.40
CA ARG A 67 -7.49 -21.84 -11.02
C ARG A 67 -7.94 -20.94 -12.15
N VAL A 68 -8.82 -21.49 -12.98
CA VAL A 68 -9.50 -20.78 -14.06
C VAL A 68 -11.00 -21.04 -13.92
N GLU A 69 -11.76 -19.98 -13.66
CA GLU A 69 -13.21 -20.03 -13.46
C GLU A 69 -13.92 -19.51 -14.71
N ASP A 70 -14.93 -20.25 -15.17
CA ASP A 70 -15.79 -19.85 -16.29
C ASP A 70 -16.84 -18.85 -15.81
N ILE A 71 -16.85 -17.65 -16.38
CA ILE A 71 -17.70 -16.53 -15.94
C ILE A 71 -18.39 -15.83 -17.13
N GLN A 72 -19.30 -14.91 -16.82
CA GLN A 72 -19.89 -13.98 -17.79
C GLN A 72 -19.57 -12.55 -17.35
N LEU A 73 -19.11 -11.70 -18.28
CA LEU A 73 -18.84 -10.30 -18.03
C LEU A 73 -19.70 -9.42 -18.94
N PHE A 74 -20.28 -8.36 -18.39
CA PHE A 74 -20.90 -7.31 -19.19
C PHE A 74 -19.80 -6.44 -19.80
N HIS A 75 -19.65 -6.51 -21.12
CA HIS A 75 -18.58 -5.82 -21.83
C HIS A 75 -19.11 -5.29 -23.17
N LYS A 76 -18.86 -4.00 -23.44
CA LYS A 76 -19.31 -3.30 -24.67
C LYS A 76 -20.80 -3.51 -24.99
N GLY A 77 -21.66 -3.45 -23.97
CA GLY A 77 -23.12 -3.48 -24.13
C GLY A 77 -23.78 -4.86 -24.14
N SER A 78 -23.03 -5.94 -23.95
CA SER A 78 -23.60 -7.30 -23.87
C SER A 78 -22.87 -8.17 -22.85
N LEU A 79 -23.56 -9.22 -22.37
CA LEU A 79 -22.92 -10.28 -21.59
C LEU A 79 -22.08 -11.15 -22.52
N GLN A 80 -20.82 -11.36 -22.17
CA GLN A 80 -19.87 -12.14 -22.94
C GLN A 80 -19.25 -13.24 -22.08
N PRO A 81 -19.04 -14.46 -22.63
CA PRO A 81 -18.24 -15.49 -21.98
C PRO A 81 -16.82 -14.99 -21.73
N ALA A 82 -16.34 -15.25 -20.52
CA ALA A 82 -15.00 -14.89 -20.10
C ALA A 82 -14.47 -15.95 -19.12
N ALA A 83 -13.16 -15.93 -18.88
CA ALA A 83 -12.56 -16.71 -17.82
C ALA A 83 -11.87 -15.78 -16.80
N LYS A 84 -12.06 -16.06 -15.51
CA LYS A 84 -11.30 -15.46 -14.42
C LYS A 84 -10.09 -16.35 -14.16
N VAL A 85 -8.90 -15.82 -14.40
CA VAL A 85 -7.63 -16.52 -14.22
C VAL A 85 -7.04 -16.04 -12.89
N VAL A 86 -6.98 -16.93 -11.90
CA VAL A 86 -6.40 -16.65 -10.58
C VAL A 86 -4.96 -17.17 -10.58
N VAL A 87 -4.01 -16.29 -10.32
CA VAL A 87 -2.56 -16.61 -10.36
C VAL A 87 -1.97 -16.68 -8.96
N ARG A 88 -0.77 -17.23 -8.84
CA ARG A 88 -0.11 -17.37 -7.53
C ARG A 88 0.30 -16.04 -6.92
N PHE A 89 0.78 -15.11 -7.74
CA PHE A 89 1.36 -13.85 -7.26
C PHE A 89 1.03 -12.66 -8.18
N PRO A 90 0.89 -11.44 -7.63
CA PRO A 90 0.52 -10.25 -8.42
C PRO A 90 1.51 -9.90 -9.54
N TRP A 91 2.81 -10.07 -9.29
CA TRP A 91 3.86 -9.72 -10.25
C TRP A 91 3.90 -10.64 -11.48
N LEU A 92 3.15 -11.75 -11.48
CA LEU A 92 2.98 -12.63 -12.63
C LEU A 92 1.94 -12.09 -13.62
N VAL A 93 0.98 -11.28 -13.15
CA VAL A 93 -0.11 -10.74 -13.98
C VAL A 93 0.40 -9.97 -15.21
N PRO A 94 1.43 -9.10 -15.11
CA PRO A 94 1.98 -8.41 -16.29
C PRO A 94 2.52 -9.34 -17.38
N ASP A 95 3.16 -10.46 -17.00
CA ASP A 95 3.68 -11.45 -17.95
C ASP A 95 2.53 -12.19 -18.66
N PHE A 96 1.58 -12.73 -17.89
CA PHE A 96 0.38 -13.35 -18.44
C PHE A 96 -0.37 -12.40 -19.38
N ARG A 97 -0.57 -11.14 -18.97
CA ARG A 97 -1.18 -10.10 -19.80
C ARG A 97 -0.41 -9.92 -21.11
N SER A 98 0.91 -9.83 -21.06
CA SER A 98 1.75 -9.62 -22.25
C SER A 98 1.65 -10.76 -23.26
N ARG A 99 1.60 -12.00 -22.77
CA ARG A 99 1.43 -13.23 -23.58
C ARG A 99 0.03 -13.31 -24.19
N LEU A 100 -1.01 -13.14 -23.36
CA LEU A 100 -2.40 -13.40 -23.75
C LEU A 100 -3.02 -12.28 -24.60
N ARG A 101 -2.61 -11.02 -24.40
CA ARG A 101 -3.13 -9.87 -25.17
C ARG A 101 -2.89 -9.94 -26.68
N ARG A 102 -2.03 -10.86 -27.13
CA ARG A 102 -1.78 -11.11 -28.56
C ARG A 102 -2.97 -11.76 -29.25
N ASN A 103 -3.71 -12.59 -28.51
CA ASN A 103 -4.78 -13.44 -29.05
C ASN A 103 -6.15 -13.11 -28.43
N PHE A 104 -6.17 -12.55 -27.22
CA PHE A 104 -7.40 -12.32 -26.45
C PHE A 104 -7.48 -10.89 -25.93
N GLU A 105 -8.71 -10.43 -25.69
CA GLU A 105 -8.95 -9.21 -24.93
C GLU A 105 -8.80 -9.52 -23.43
N VAL A 106 -7.74 -9.00 -22.83
CA VAL A 106 -7.41 -9.16 -21.41
C VAL A 106 -7.93 -7.96 -20.64
N LEU A 107 -8.73 -8.21 -19.60
CA LEU A 107 -9.35 -7.17 -18.78
C LEU A 107 -8.83 -7.22 -17.34
N ALA A 108 -8.79 -6.06 -16.69
CA ALA A 108 -8.46 -5.91 -15.26
C ALA A 108 -7.07 -6.43 -14.84
N ALA A 109 -6.17 -6.68 -15.80
CA ALA A 109 -4.79 -7.14 -15.56
C ALA A 109 -3.79 -5.99 -15.29
N ASP A 110 -4.29 -4.77 -15.16
CA ASP A 110 -3.55 -3.54 -14.86
C ASP A 110 -3.89 -2.96 -13.49
N ILE A 111 -4.81 -3.58 -12.74
CA ILE A 111 -5.20 -3.12 -11.41
C ILE A 111 -4.16 -3.62 -10.39
N PRO A 112 -3.46 -2.72 -9.66
CA PRO A 112 -2.56 -3.13 -8.59
C PRO A 112 -3.28 -3.99 -7.55
N PHE A 113 -2.59 -4.99 -7.01
CA PHE A 113 -3.22 -6.01 -6.14
C PHE A 113 -3.86 -5.45 -4.87
N HIS A 114 -3.23 -4.47 -4.21
CA HIS A 114 -3.80 -3.80 -3.05
C HIS A 114 -5.02 -2.93 -3.43
N HIS A 115 -5.01 -2.25 -4.58
CA HIS A 115 -6.21 -1.52 -5.05
C HIS A 115 -7.35 -2.49 -5.42
N ARG A 116 -7.02 -3.63 -6.02
CA ARG A 116 -7.98 -4.70 -6.30
C ARG A 116 -8.69 -5.17 -5.03
N PHE A 117 -7.96 -5.29 -3.91
CA PHE A 117 -8.55 -5.63 -2.60
C PHE A 117 -9.57 -4.59 -2.14
N ILE A 118 -9.27 -3.30 -2.27
CA ILE A 118 -10.20 -2.21 -1.93
C ILE A 118 -11.47 -2.29 -2.79
N TYR A 119 -11.32 -2.45 -4.10
CA TYR A 119 -12.44 -2.44 -5.04
C TYR A 119 -13.36 -3.65 -4.88
N ASP A 120 -12.79 -4.84 -4.66
CA ASP A 120 -13.57 -6.06 -4.57
C ASP A 120 -14.41 -6.14 -3.28
N HIS A 121 -14.00 -5.43 -2.23
CA HIS A 121 -14.68 -5.39 -0.93
C HIS A 121 -15.40 -4.05 -0.66
N ASP A 122 -15.44 -3.14 -1.65
CA ASP A 122 -16.07 -1.82 -1.56
C ASP A 122 -15.61 -1.00 -0.33
N LEU A 123 -14.30 -1.03 -0.05
CA LEU A 123 -13.76 -0.40 1.15
C LEU A 123 -13.69 1.12 0.97
N GLY A 124 -14.36 1.84 1.87
CA GLY A 124 -14.22 3.27 2.04
C GLY A 124 -12.94 3.66 2.79
N ALA A 125 -12.73 4.96 2.96
CA ALA A 125 -11.58 5.46 3.71
C ALA A 125 -11.72 5.27 5.23
N CYS A 126 -12.94 5.11 5.74
CA CYS A 126 -13.23 4.76 7.12
C CYS A 126 -13.89 3.39 7.15
N VAL A 127 -13.26 2.44 7.85
CA VAL A 127 -13.76 1.07 8.00
C VAL A 127 -13.71 0.62 9.46
N LYS A 128 -14.61 -0.28 9.83
CA LYS A 128 -14.54 -1.04 11.07
C LYS A 128 -13.91 -2.39 10.79
N ILE A 129 -12.80 -2.68 11.46
CA ILE A 129 -12.02 -3.91 11.30
C ILE A 129 -12.32 -4.83 12.47
N TYR A 130 -12.61 -6.10 12.19
CA TYR A 130 -12.76 -7.15 13.19
C TYR A 130 -11.59 -8.14 13.09
N GLY A 131 -11.06 -8.57 14.23
CA GLY A 131 -9.87 -9.42 14.22
C GLY A 131 -9.28 -9.70 15.60
N GLU A 132 -8.05 -10.20 15.61
CA GLU A 132 -7.29 -10.47 16.82
C GLU A 132 -6.07 -9.55 16.89
N GLU A 133 -5.85 -8.95 18.06
CA GLU A 133 -4.63 -8.22 18.33
C GLU A 133 -3.46 -9.19 18.43
N THR A 134 -2.35 -8.86 17.79
CA THR A 134 -1.15 -9.69 17.74
C THR A 134 0.10 -8.86 17.93
N THR A 135 1.26 -9.52 17.90
CA THR A 135 2.56 -8.87 17.94
C THR A 135 3.31 -9.11 16.63
N GLY A 136 4.26 -8.25 16.30
CA GLY A 136 5.07 -8.40 15.10
C GLY A 136 6.09 -7.28 14.96
N ASP A 137 6.84 -7.32 13.87
CA ASP A 137 7.86 -6.34 13.52
C ASP A 137 7.22 -5.14 12.79
N TYR A 138 6.49 -4.32 13.56
CA TYR A 138 5.88 -3.08 13.09
C TYR A 138 6.09 -2.00 14.15
N VAL A 139 6.11 -0.75 13.71
CA VAL A 139 6.25 0.43 14.59
C VAL A 139 4.91 1.03 15.01
N THR A 140 3.80 0.51 14.47
CA THR A 140 2.45 0.95 14.82
C THR A 140 2.05 0.54 16.24
N ASP A 141 1.20 1.33 16.90
CA ASP A 141 0.71 1.04 18.25
C ASP A 141 -0.07 -0.28 18.34
N LEU A 142 -0.76 -0.65 17.26
CA LEU A 142 -1.63 -1.81 17.21
C LEU A 142 -1.41 -2.64 15.94
N ILE A 143 -1.30 -3.97 16.13
CA ILE A 143 -1.19 -4.95 15.05
C ILE A 143 -2.38 -5.88 15.15
N VAL A 144 -3.18 -5.97 14.09
CA VAL A 144 -4.41 -6.80 14.05
C VAL A 144 -4.32 -7.81 12.91
N ASP A 145 -4.60 -9.07 13.20
CA ASP A 145 -4.94 -10.05 12.16
C ASP A 145 -6.45 -10.01 11.93
N VAL A 146 -6.84 -9.62 10.72
CA VAL A 146 -8.24 -9.47 10.32
C VAL A 146 -8.90 -10.84 10.25
N GLU A 147 -10.07 -10.96 10.85
CA GLU A 147 -10.87 -12.18 10.81
C GLU A 147 -11.38 -12.45 9.39
N SER A 148 -11.39 -13.72 8.98
CA SER A 148 -12.07 -14.15 7.75
C SER A 148 -13.51 -14.54 8.04
N LYS A 149 -14.47 -13.87 7.41
CA LYS A 149 -15.90 -14.16 7.46
C LYS A 149 -16.39 -14.50 6.05
N GLU A 150 -16.93 -15.70 5.87
CA GLU A 150 -17.46 -16.17 4.57
C GLU A 150 -16.46 -16.09 3.39
N ASN A 151 -15.17 -16.35 3.66
CA ASN A 151 -14.05 -16.21 2.71
C ASN A 151 -13.74 -14.76 2.28
N ALA A 152 -14.19 -13.78 3.05
CA ALA A 152 -13.89 -12.36 2.88
C ALA A 152 -13.30 -11.78 4.19
N PRO A 153 -12.56 -10.66 4.13
CA PRO A 153 -12.15 -9.95 5.32
C PRO A 153 -13.38 -9.46 6.09
N HIS A 154 -13.41 -9.65 7.40
CA HIS A 154 -14.46 -9.11 8.26
C HIS A 154 -14.20 -7.62 8.49
N ILE A 155 -14.58 -6.83 7.50
CA ILE A 155 -14.45 -5.37 7.49
C ILE A 155 -15.80 -4.78 7.07
N GLU A 156 -16.26 -3.78 7.80
CA GLU A 156 -17.52 -3.07 7.53
C GLU A 156 -17.24 -1.61 7.23
N THR A 157 -17.98 -1.01 6.29
CA THR A 157 -17.91 0.43 6.05
C THR A 157 -18.54 1.18 7.23
N LEU A 158 -17.93 2.30 7.65
CA LEU A 158 -18.56 3.21 8.62
C LEU A 158 -18.75 4.62 8.07
N GLU A 159 -19.53 5.43 8.80
CA GLU A 159 -19.60 6.87 8.55
C GLU A 159 -18.21 7.49 8.66
N SER A 160 -17.89 8.40 7.74
CA SER A 160 -16.57 9.00 7.70
C SER A 160 -16.30 9.83 8.95
N PHE A 161 -15.16 9.58 9.57
CA PHE A 161 -14.59 10.40 10.63
C PHE A 161 -13.21 10.91 10.20
N ASN A 162 -12.77 11.98 10.85
CA ASN A 162 -11.47 12.58 10.58
C ASN A 162 -10.66 12.60 11.87
N PRO A 163 -9.78 11.61 12.10
CA PRO A 163 -8.88 11.66 13.24
C PRO A 163 -7.92 12.84 13.07
N ASP A 164 -7.38 13.34 14.17
CA ASP A 164 -6.36 14.36 14.11
C ASP A 164 -5.02 13.74 13.71
N LEU A 165 -4.68 13.90 12.43
CA LEU A 165 -3.46 13.36 11.84
C LEU A 165 -2.26 14.25 12.18
N LYS A 166 -1.18 13.63 12.64
CA LYS A 166 0.12 14.28 12.82
C LYS A 166 0.75 14.54 11.45
N VAL A 167 1.02 15.81 11.15
CA VAL A 167 1.57 16.22 9.86
C VAL A 167 2.96 16.80 10.05
N LEU A 168 3.93 16.29 9.30
CA LEU A 168 5.28 16.85 9.24
C LEU A 168 5.51 17.50 7.87
N SER A 169 5.77 18.80 7.86
CA SER A 169 6.20 19.52 6.66
C SER A 169 7.69 19.79 6.73
N PHE A 170 8.43 19.55 5.64
CA PHE A 170 9.86 19.82 5.59
C PHE A 170 10.29 20.46 4.27
N ASP A 171 11.50 21.02 4.29
CA ASP A 171 12.18 21.66 3.17
C ASP A 171 13.70 21.47 3.32
N ILE A 172 14.40 21.31 2.21
CA ILE A 172 15.86 21.18 2.18
C ILE A 172 16.50 22.38 1.47
N GLU A 173 17.67 22.80 1.96
CA GLU A 173 18.54 23.71 1.22
C GLU A 173 19.84 23.00 0.88
N ASN A 174 20.27 23.11 -0.38
CA ASN A 174 21.45 22.43 -0.90
C ASN A 174 22.34 23.34 -1.74
N SER A 175 23.60 22.92 -1.87
CA SER A 175 24.59 23.63 -2.66
C SER A 175 24.33 23.45 -4.16
N ILE A 176 24.28 24.56 -4.90
CA ILE A 176 24.14 24.56 -6.37
C ILE A 176 25.31 23.83 -7.05
N ASN A 177 26.51 23.90 -6.48
CA ASN A 177 27.72 23.42 -7.13
C ASN A 177 27.87 21.90 -7.11
N ASN A 178 27.41 21.24 -6.04
CA ASN A 178 27.65 19.82 -5.81
C ASN A 178 26.43 19.06 -5.25
N GLY A 179 25.30 19.74 -5.05
CA GLY A 179 24.05 19.17 -4.55
C GLY A 179 24.07 18.77 -3.08
N ASN A 180 25.15 19.08 -2.33
CA ASN A 180 25.25 18.70 -0.93
C ASN A 180 24.15 19.39 -0.11
N ILE A 181 23.47 18.63 0.76
CA ILE A 181 22.47 19.17 1.68
C ILE A 181 23.18 20.01 2.75
N LEU A 182 22.73 21.24 2.91
CA LEU A 182 23.28 22.22 3.84
C LEU A 182 22.44 22.33 5.12
N THR A 183 21.12 22.18 5.00
CA THR A 183 20.21 22.13 6.15
C THR A 183 18.88 21.49 5.76
N ILE A 184 18.18 20.97 6.77
CA ILE A 184 16.78 20.57 6.67
C ILE A 184 16.01 21.32 7.75
N CYS A 185 14.91 21.96 7.35
CA CYS A 185 13.96 22.60 8.26
C CYS A 185 12.63 21.86 8.20
N TYR A 186 11.94 21.77 9.34
CA TYR A 186 10.66 21.09 9.40
C TYR A 186 9.74 21.70 10.47
N VAL A 187 8.44 21.45 10.30
CA VAL A 187 7.37 21.89 11.18
C VAL A 187 6.40 20.73 11.37
N ILE A 188 5.93 20.54 12.60
CA ILE A 188 4.98 19.48 12.96
C ILE A 188 3.65 20.12 13.36
N ARG A 189 2.55 19.61 12.83
CA ARG A 189 1.19 19.93 13.24
C ARG A 189 0.55 18.73 13.93
N GLU A 190 0.04 18.95 15.13
CA GLU A 190 -0.64 17.96 15.97
C GLU A 190 -1.63 18.67 16.90
N ASN A 191 -2.85 18.17 17.00
CA ASN A 191 -3.97 18.68 17.80
C ASN A 191 -4.14 20.20 17.66
N ASP A 192 -4.27 20.66 16.41
CA ASP A 192 -4.33 22.08 15.99
C ASP A 192 -3.10 22.94 16.35
N SER A 193 -2.09 22.35 17.01
CA SER A 193 -0.87 23.04 17.41
C SER A 193 0.21 22.87 16.36
N ILE A 194 0.97 23.93 16.11
CA ILE A 194 2.11 23.92 15.19
C ILE A 194 3.39 24.12 16.01
N ARG A 195 4.34 23.20 15.85
CA ARG A 195 5.65 23.20 16.50
C ARG A 195 6.74 23.27 15.44
N ASN A 196 7.59 24.29 15.54
CA ASN A 196 8.78 24.36 14.70
C ASN A 196 9.81 23.33 15.17
N GLY A 197 10.31 22.52 14.25
CA GLY A 197 11.49 21.70 14.45
C GLY A 197 12.72 22.56 14.68
N LYS A 198 13.74 22.00 15.32
CA LYS A 198 15.07 22.63 15.33
C LYS A 198 15.68 22.49 13.94
N PRO A 199 16.10 23.58 13.28
CA PRO A 199 16.82 23.48 12.02
C PRO A 199 18.04 22.57 12.18
N ILE A 200 18.23 21.66 11.22
CA ILE A 200 19.26 20.63 11.28
C ILE A 200 20.47 21.14 10.50
N TYR A 201 21.64 21.16 11.14
CA TYR A 201 22.93 21.54 10.54
C TYR A 201 23.99 20.51 10.93
N GLY A 202 25.06 20.43 10.15
CA GLY A 202 26.19 19.55 10.43
C GLY A 202 26.89 19.13 9.16
N THR A 203 27.62 18.02 9.23
CA THR A 203 27.98 17.28 8.02
C THR A 203 26.73 16.74 7.34
N GLU A 204 26.81 16.50 6.03
CA GLU A 204 25.67 15.99 5.27
C GLU A 204 25.13 14.67 5.84
N GLN A 205 26.02 13.77 6.31
CA GLN A 205 25.63 12.54 6.98
C GLN A 205 24.85 12.81 8.27
N GLU A 206 25.35 13.69 9.15
CA GLU A 206 24.66 14.04 10.39
C GLU A 206 23.28 14.68 10.13
N ILE A 207 23.15 15.49 9.08
CA ILE A 207 21.88 16.12 8.71
C ILE A 207 20.85 15.05 8.35
N ILE A 208 21.23 14.11 7.48
CA ILE A 208 20.35 13.04 7.00
C ILE A 208 19.99 12.09 8.15
N ASP A 209 20.97 11.61 8.93
CA ASP A 209 20.74 10.70 10.06
C ASP A 209 19.85 11.34 11.12
N THR A 210 20.05 12.63 11.42
CA THR A 210 19.20 13.37 12.36
C THR A 210 17.77 13.50 11.84
N PHE A 211 17.59 13.79 10.54
CA PHE A 211 16.26 13.89 9.97
C PHE A 211 15.53 12.54 9.91
N THR A 212 16.23 11.45 9.55
CA THR A 212 15.69 10.08 9.65
C THR A 212 15.18 9.78 11.06
N LYS A 213 15.98 10.13 12.07
CA LYS A 213 15.58 9.96 13.47
C LYS A 213 14.38 10.84 13.85
N VAL A 214 14.29 12.08 13.37
CA VAL A 214 13.11 12.93 13.58
C VAL A 214 11.85 12.28 13.02
N ILE A 215 11.90 11.71 11.81
CA ILE A 215 10.75 11.00 11.23
C ILE A 215 10.35 9.80 12.09
N GLN A 216 11.32 9.00 12.55
CA GLN A 216 11.06 7.83 13.40
C GLN A 216 10.51 8.20 14.78
N ASP A 217 11.07 9.24 15.43
CA ASP A 217 10.68 9.66 16.76
C ASP A 217 9.33 10.40 16.76
N GLU A 218 9.05 11.20 15.72
CA GLU A 218 7.78 11.93 15.61
C GLU A 218 6.65 11.09 15.02
N ASP A 219 6.94 10.04 14.22
CA ASP A 219 5.96 9.14 13.58
C ASP A 219 4.77 9.89 12.95
N PRO A 220 5.00 10.71 11.91
CA PRO A 220 3.94 11.48 11.28
C PRO A 220 3.04 10.61 10.39
N ASP A 221 1.72 10.79 10.49
CA ASP A 221 0.74 10.17 9.59
C ASP A 221 0.86 10.71 8.15
N VAL A 222 1.24 11.98 8.00
CA VAL A 222 1.36 12.67 6.71
C VAL A 222 2.66 13.45 6.64
N ILE A 223 3.45 13.20 5.60
CA ILE A 223 4.61 14.02 5.24
C ILE A 223 4.20 14.96 4.10
N THR A 224 4.53 16.24 4.22
CA THR A 224 4.14 17.28 3.26
C THR A 224 5.25 18.30 3.01
N GLY A 225 5.06 19.15 2.02
CA GLY A 225 6.01 20.18 1.59
C GLY A 225 5.71 20.64 0.16
N TYR A 226 6.55 21.51 -0.39
CA TYR A 226 6.38 22.01 -1.75
C TYR A 226 7.28 21.25 -2.71
N ASN A 227 6.70 20.50 -3.66
CA ASN A 227 7.43 19.72 -4.66
C ASN A 227 8.34 18.60 -4.12
N ILE A 228 8.08 18.12 -2.90
CA ILE A 228 8.91 17.11 -2.21
C ILE A 228 9.08 15.80 -2.99
N ASP A 229 8.05 15.38 -3.73
CA ASP A 229 8.08 14.11 -4.48
C ASP A 229 9.02 14.18 -5.69
N ASN A 230 9.18 15.35 -6.31
CA ASN A 230 10.01 15.53 -7.50
C ASN A 230 11.40 16.11 -7.19
N TYR A 231 11.60 16.67 -5.99
CA TYR A 231 12.84 17.36 -5.64
C TYR A 231 13.43 16.90 -4.31
N ASP A 232 12.81 17.23 -3.18
CA ASP A 232 13.41 17.05 -1.85
C ASP A 232 13.67 15.59 -1.51
N ILE A 233 12.66 14.72 -1.64
CA ILE A 233 12.79 13.28 -1.34
C ILE A 233 13.78 12.61 -2.28
N PRO A 234 13.69 12.77 -3.63
CA PRO A 234 14.72 12.23 -4.52
C PRO A 234 16.13 12.72 -4.18
N THR A 235 16.30 14.01 -3.90
CA THR A 235 17.60 14.59 -3.52
C THR A 235 18.11 13.96 -2.23
N LEU A 236 17.28 13.89 -1.19
CA LEU A 236 17.63 13.26 0.09
C LEU A 236 18.09 11.81 -0.10
N LEU A 237 17.36 11.01 -0.88
CA LEU A 237 17.70 9.61 -1.15
C LEU A 237 19.01 9.45 -1.93
N ASP A 238 19.26 10.31 -2.92
CA ASP A 238 20.51 10.27 -3.69
C ASP A 238 21.70 10.71 -2.85
N ARG A 239 21.52 11.74 -2.01
CA ARG A 239 22.56 12.22 -1.10
C ARG A 239 22.85 11.23 0.01
N ALA A 240 21.84 10.58 0.58
CA ALA A 240 21.98 9.52 1.57
C ALA A 240 22.88 8.38 1.07
N LYS A 241 22.66 7.92 -0.17
CA LYS A 241 23.52 6.91 -0.82
C LYS A 241 24.95 7.41 -1.01
N ALA A 242 25.14 8.68 -1.38
CA ALA A 242 26.47 9.25 -1.62
C ALA A 242 27.27 9.44 -0.32
N SER A 243 26.60 9.71 0.80
CA SER A 243 27.21 9.95 2.11
C SER A 243 27.19 8.75 3.05
N ASN A 244 26.65 7.59 2.62
CA ASN A 244 26.39 6.43 3.49
C ASN A 244 25.63 6.82 4.78
N ALA A 245 24.60 7.64 4.61
CA ALA A 245 23.72 8.12 5.67
C ALA A 245 22.32 7.51 5.51
N GLY A 246 21.52 7.51 6.57
CA GLY A 246 20.19 6.93 6.60
C GLY A 246 20.11 5.61 7.35
#